data_AF-G1PRQ5-F1
#
_entry.id   AF-G1PRQ5-F1
#
_cell.length_a   1.000
_cell.length_b   1.000
_cell.length_c   1.000
_cell.angle_alpha   90.00
_cell.angle_beta   90.00
_cell.angle_gamma   90.00
#
_symmetry.space_group_name_H-M   'P 1'
#
loop_
_entity.id
_entity.type
_entity.pdbx_description
1 polymer ?
#
loop_
_entity_poly.entity_id
_entity_poly.type
_entity_poly.pdbx_seq_one_letter_code
_entity_poly.pdbx_strand_id
1 'polypeptide(L)'
;PDVQLDHLSLLKQFEHLDPQNQHTFEARDLELLIQTATRDLAQYDAAHHEEFKRYEMLKEHERRRYLESLGEEQRKEAERKLEEQQRRHREHPKVNVPGSQAQLKEVWEELDGLDPNRFNPKTFFILHDINSDGVLDEQELEALFTKELEKVYDPKNEEDDMREMEEERLRMREHVMKNVDTNQDRLVTLEEFLASTQRKDFGDTGEGWETVEMHPAYTEEELRRFEEELAAREAQLNAQAQRLSQETEALGRSQGRLEAQKRELQQAVLQMEQRKQQQQQQQQQQQQGHNAPAPGPEGQLMFQPHNTDDAPVPAPAGDQKEAVASEKKVPEQPPELPPLDAQHL
;
A
#
# COMPACT_ATOMS: atom_id res chain seq x y z
N PRO A 1 28.43 13.39 17.76
CA PRO A 1 28.21 11.97 17.43
C PRO A 1 28.41 11.78 15.93
N ASP A 2 29.57 11.21 15.60
CA ASP A 2 30.06 11.00 14.23
C ASP A 2 29.29 9.82 13.62
N VAL A 3 28.51 10.07 12.56
CA VAL A 3 27.74 9.04 11.87
C VAL A 3 28.69 8.37 10.88
N GLN A 4 29.47 7.41 11.35
CA GLN A 4 30.14 6.46 10.48
C GLN A 4 29.06 5.56 9.87
N LEU A 5 28.41 6.03 8.81
CA LEU A 5 27.70 5.17 7.87
C LEU A 5 28.70 4.11 7.43
N ASP A 6 28.42 2.85 7.76
CA ASP A 6 29.25 1.73 7.37
C ASP A 6 29.33 1.72 5.84
N HIS A 7 30.48 2.11 5.30
CA HIS A 7 30.74 2.17 3.87
C HIS A 7 30.40 0.84 3.19
N LEU A 8 30.57 -0.29 3.91
CA LEU A 8 30.23 -1.62 3.41
C LEU A 8 28.71 -1.84 3.31
N SER A 9 27.94 -1.25 4.23
CA SER A 9 26.47 -1.26 4.21
C SER A 9 25.90 -0.33 3.12
N LEU A 10 26.57 0.79 2.85
CA LEU A 10 26.23 1.69 1.74
C LEU A 10 26.58 1.07 0.37
N LEU A 11 27.72 0.37 0.28
CA LEU A 11 28.12 -0.42 -0.91
C LEU A 11 27.17 -1.57 -1.19
N LYS A 12 26.59 -2.18 -0.15
CA LYS A 12 25.50 -3.15 -0.29
C LYS A 12 24.25 -2.57 -0.97
N GLN A 13 24.08 -1.24 -0.98
CA GLN A 13 23.00 -0.59 -1.72
C GLN A 13 23.30 -0.49 -3.23
N PHE A 14 24.55 -0.69 -3.64
CA PHE A 14 24.99 -0.69 -5.03
C PHE A 14 25.53 -2.08 -5.39
N GLU A 15 24.63 -3.08 -5.38
CA GLU A 15 24.98 -4.48 -5.69
C GLU A 15 25.54 -4.68 -7.09
N HIS A 16 25.46 -3.66 -7.96
CA HIS A 16 25.93 -3.63 -9.34
C HIS A 16 27.34 -3.03 -9.56
N LEU A 17 28.07 -2.64 -8.50
CA LEU A 17 29.43 -2.08 -8.63
C LEU A 17 30.49 -3.05 -8.08
N ASP A 18 31.63 -3.16 -8.76
CA ASP A 18 32.78 -3.96 -8.34
C ASP A 18 33.41 -3.36 -7.07
N PRO A 19 33.39 -4.07 -5.94
CA PRO A 19 34.00 -3.58 -4.71
C PRO A 19 35.51 -3.34 -4.82
N GLN A 20 36.18 -3.96 -5.81
CA GLN A 20 37.62 -3.82 -6.04
C GLN A 20 37.97 -2.57 -6.88
N ASN A 21 37.03 -2.01 -7.64
CA ASN A 21 37.28 -0.84 -8.50
C ASN A 21 36.15 0.20 -8.45
N GLN A 22 36.13 0.97 -7.37
CA GLN A 22 35.02 1.88 -7.06
C GLN A 22 35.10 3.26 -7.75
N HIS A 23 36.15 3.53 -8.53
CA HIS A 23 36.44 4.87 -9.06
C HIS A 23 36.23 5.00 -10.57
N THR A 24 35.95 3.91 -11.26
CA THR A 24 35.66 3.88 -12.70
C THR A 24 34.69 2.75 -13.00
N PHE A 25 33.68 3.02 -13.82
CA PHE A 25 32.76 2.00 -14.33
C PHE A 25 33.45 1.20 -15.44
N GLU A 26 33.69 -0.09 -15.20
CA GLU A 26 34.34 -1.03 -16.10
C GLU A 26 33.37 -2.10 -16.63
N ALA A 27 33.85 -2.94 -17.53
CA ALA A 27 33.04 -4.02 -18.12
C ALA A 27 32.44 -4.97 -17.06
N ARG A 28 33.12 -5.14 -15.93
CA ARG A 28 32.64 -5.97 -14.82
C ARG A 28 31.47 -5.34 -14.06
N ASP A 29 31.46 -4.02 -13.92
CA ASP A 29 30.32 -3.28 -13.35
C ASP A 29 29.10 -3.40 -14.27
N LEU A 30 29.31 -3.35 -15.59
CA LEU A 30 28.23 -3.56 -16.56
C LEU A 30 27.63 -4.96 -16.46
N GLU A 31 28.48 -6.00 -16.38
CA GLU A 31 28.01 -7.38 -16.20
C GLU A 31 27.21 -7.54 -14.90
N LEU A 32 27.71 -6.96 -13.80
CA LEU A 32 27.03 -7.03 -12.50
C LEU A 32 25.72 -6.23 -12.49
N LEU A 33 25.66 -5.10 -13.20
CA LEU A 33 24.44 -4.33 -13.41
C LEU A 33 23.39 -5.12 -14.16
N ILE A 34 23.76 -5.78 -15.27
CA ILE A 34 22.84 -6.62 -16.04
C ILE A 34 22.33 -7.75 -15.15
N GLN A 35 23.21 -8.49 -14.47
CA GLN A 35 22.82 -9.58 -13.57
C GLN A 35 21.90 -9.10 -12.44
N THR A 36 22.19 -7.94 -11.85
CA THR A 36 21.38 -7.37 -10.77
C THR A 36 20.00 -6.95 -11.30
N ALA A 37 19.95 -6.25 -12.44
CA ALA A 37 18.69 -5.84 -13.07
C ALA A 37 17.83 -7.05 -13.45
N THR A 38 18.41 -8.07 -14.09
CA THR A 38 17.72 -9.33 -14.45
C THR A 38 17.14 -10.02 -13.21
N ARG A 39 17.90 -10.06 -12.10
CA ARG A 39 17.46 -10.64 -10.83
C ARG A 39 16.35 -9.82 -10.19
N ASP A 40 16.46 -8.50 -10.19
CA ASP A 40 15.48 -7.61 -9.58
C ASP A 40 14.14 -7.67 -10.33
N LEU A 41 14.18 -7.76 -11.67
CA LEU A 41 12.99 -8.02 -12.46
C LEU A 41 12.40 -9.41 -12.15
N ALA A 42 13.23 -10.44 -11.92
CA ALA A 42 12.72 -11.78 -11.59
C ALA A 42 12.06 -11.81 -10.20
N GLN A 43 12.57 -10.99 -9.27
CA GLN A 43 11.93 -10.78 -7.98
C GLN A 43 10.62 -10.01 -8.10
N TYR A 44 10.54 -9.04 -9.02
CA TYR A 44 9.30 -8.33 -9.31
C TYR A 44 8.22 -9.30 -9.81
N ASP A 45 8.56 -10.17 -10.76
CA ASP A 45 7.63 -11.19 -11.28
C ASP A 45 7.21 -12.15 -10.17
N ALA A 46 8.15 -12.66 -9.38
CA ALA A 46 7.85 -13.54 -8.24
C ALA A 46 6.94 -12.86 -7.20
N ALA A 47 7.15 -11.57 -6.92
CA ALA A 47 6.29 -10.81 -6.01
C ALA A 47 4.89 -10.62 -6.60
N HIS A 48 4.78 -10.41 -7.91
CA HIS A 48 3.49 -10.34 -8.61
C HIS A 48 2.72 -11.67 -8.49
N HIS A 49 3.38 -12.81 -8.77
CA HIS A 49 2.81 -14.14 -8.58
C HIS A 49 2.30 -14.38 -7.15
N GLU A 50 3.07 -13.94 -6.15
CA GLU A 50 2.65 -14.04 -4.74
C GLU A 50 1.47 -13.14 -4.40
N GLU A 51 1.43 -11.92 -4.95
CA GLU A 51 0.30 -11.01 -4.77
C GLU A 51 -0.96 -11.56 -5.42
N PHE A 52 -0.86 -12.03 -6.66
CA PHE A 52 -1.96 -12.66 -7.38
C PHE A 52 -2.47 -13.89 -6.63
N LYS A 53 -1.57 -14.76 -6.14
CA LYS A 53 -1.94 -15.91 -5.30
C LYS A 53 -2.74 -15.47 -4.06
N ARG A 54 -2.29 -14.42 -3.36
CA ARG A 54 -3.01 -13.89 -2.18
C ARG A 54 -4.37 -13.31 -2.55
N TYR A 55 -4.45 -12.62 -3.68
CA TYR A 55 -5.69 -12.07 -4.21
C TYR A 55 -6.72 -13.19 -4.48
N GLU A 56 -6.31 -14.24 -5.18
CA GLU A 56 -7.16 -15.40 -5.47
C GLU A 56 -7.60 -16.15 -4.21
N MET A 57 -6.70 -16.31 -3.23
CA MET A 57 -7.07 -16.89 -1.93
C MET A 57 -8.06 -16.01 -1.15
N LEU A 58 -7.92 -14.68 -1.21
CA LEU A 58 -8.83 -13.75 -0.56
C LEU A 58 -10.22 -13.77 -1.22
N LYS A 59 -10.26 -13.77 -2.54
CA LYS A 59 -11.49 -13.87 -3.35
C LYS A 59 -12.28 -15.15 -2.99
N GLU A 60 -11.58 -16.29 -2.90
CA GLU A 60 -12.20 -17.56 -2.49
C GLU A 60 -12.63 -17.55 -1.02
N HIS A 61 -11.82 -16.98 -0.11
CA HIS A 61 -12.21 -16.85 1.30
C HIS A 61 -13.49 -16.03 1.46
N GLU A 62 -13.58 -14.86 0.81
CA GLU A 62 -14.76 -14.01 0.83
C GLU A 62 -15.99 -14.72 0.25
N ARG A 63 -15.81 -15.48 -0.85
CA ARG A 63 -16.85 -16.34 -1.43
C ARG A 63 -17.35 -17.36 -0.41
N ARG A 64 -16.46 -18.09 0.27
CA ARG A 64 -16.83 -19.10 1.28
C ARG A 64 -17.61 -18.46 2.43
N ARG A 65 -17.13 -17.32 2.94
CA ARG A 65 -17.79 -16.54 4.01
C ARG A 65 -19.17 -16.03 3.58
N TYR A 66 -19.30 -15.57 2.34
CA TYR A 66 -20.58 -15.15 1.78
C TYR A 66 -21.57 -16.31 1.72
N LEU A 67 -21.16 -17.46 1.17
CA LEU A 67 -21.99 -18.67 1.11
C LEU A 67 -22.38 -19.20 2.50
N GLU A 68 -21.47 -19.11 3.48
CA GLU A 68 -21.75 -19.44 4.88
C GLU A 68 -22.82 -18.54 5.50
N SER A 69 -22.83 -17.24 5.15
CA SER A 69 -23.79 -16.27 5.67
C SER A 69 -25.21 -16.45 5.14
N LEU A 70 -25.36 -17.13 3.99
CA LEU A 70 -26.65 -17.36 3.32
C LEU A 70 -27.37 -18.63 3.83
N GLY A 71 -28.69 -18.63 3.73
CA GLY A 71 -29.53 -19.82 3.96
C GLY A 71 -29.40 -20.88 2.84
N GLU A 72 -29.87 -22.11 3.07
CA GLU A 72 -29.67 -23.26 2.16
C GLU A 72 -30.15 -23.01 0.72
N GLU A 73 -31.36 -22.49 0.52
CA GLU A 73 -31.91 -22.20 -0.82
C GLU A 73 -31.12 -21.09 -1.54
N GLN A 74 -30.75 -20.04 -0.81
CA GLN A 74 -29.97 -18.92 -1.36
C GLN A 74 -28.54 -19.34 -1.70
N ARG A 75 -27.92 -20.18 -0.87
CA ARG A 75 -26.59 -20.75 -1.13
C ARG A 75 -26.57 -21.52 -2.43
N LYS A 76 -27.55 -22.40 -2.66
CA LYS A 76 -27.67 -23.18 -3.88
C LYS A 76 -27.89 -22.31 -5.12
N GLU A 77 -28.67 -21.23 -5.00
CA GLU A 77 -28.84 -20.28 -6.10
C GLU A 77 -27.54 -19.51 -6.41
N ALA A 78 -26.83 -19.06 -5.38
CA ALA A 78 -25.55 -18.37 -5.53
C ALA A 78 -24.47 -19.27 -6.16
N GLU A 79 -24.35 -20.51 -5.70
CA GLU A 79 -23.44 -21.51 -6.28
C GLU A 79 -23.75 -21.75 -7.76
N ARG A 80 -25.03 -21.91 -8.12
CA ARG A 80 -25.43 -22.13 -9.52
C ARG A 80 -25.10 -20.92 -10.41
N LYS A 81 -25.34 -19.70 -9.93
CA LYS A 81 -25.00 -18.47 -10.68
C LYS A 81 -23.50 -18.39 -10.94
N LEU A 82 -22.70 -18.76 -9.94
CA LEU A 82 -21.25 -18.71 -10.02
C LEU A 82 -20.69 -19.80 -10.94
N GLU A 83 -21.25 -21.01 -10.91
CA GLU A 83 -20.93 -22.06 -11.87
C GLU A 83 -21.31 -21.65 -13.30
N GLU A 84 -22.45 -20.97 -13.48
CA GLU A 84 -22.86 -20.44 -14.78
C GLU A 84 -21.93 -19.33 -15.28
N GLN A 85 -21.51 -18.42 -14.39
CA GLN A 85 -20.51 -17.39 -14.70
C GLN A 85 -19.17 -18.01 -15.10
N GLN A 86 -18.66 -18.96 -14.31
CA GLN A 86 -17.42 -19.69 -14.63
C GLN A 86 -17.54 -20.43 -15.97
N ARG A 87 -18.67 -21.09 -16.22
CA ARG A 87 -18.89 -21.77 -17.51
C ARG A 87 -18.88 -20.78 -18.67
N ARG A 88 -19.54 -19.62 -18.52
CA ARG A 88 -19.53 -18.56 -19.54
C ARG A 88 -18.12 -18.01 -19.78
N HIS A 89 -17.34 -17.81 -18.72
CA HIS A 89 -15.95 -17.34 -18.84
C HIS A 89 -15.08 -18.37 -19.57
N ARG A 90 -15.25 -19.68 -19.29
CA ARG A 90 -14.58 -20.77 -20.02
C ARG A 90 -14.99 -20.90 -21.49
N GLU A 91 -16.15 -20.37 -21.86
CA GLU A 91 -16.66 -20.39 -23.22
C GLU A 91 -16.03 -19.23 -24.03
N HIS A 92 -14.74 -19.33 -24.30
CA HIS A 92 -14.01 -18.37 -25.14
C HIS A 92 -13.44 -19.03 -26.42
N PRO A 93 -13.13 -18.25 -27.47
CA PRO A 93 -12.37 -18.74 -28.62
C PRO A 93 -11.04 -19.36 -28.17
N LYS A 94 -10.52 -20.33 -28.94
CA LYS A 94 -9.23 -20.95 -28.65
C LYS A 94 -8.14 -19.87 -28.58
N VAL A 95 -7.43 -19.87 -27.45
CA VAL A 95 -6.23 -19.05 -27.26
C VAL A 95 -5.03 -19.83 -27.78
N ASN A 96 -4.23 -19.19 -28.63
CA ASN A 96 -3.02 -19.81 -29.18
C ASN A 96 -1.91 -19.83 -28.12
N VAL A 97 -1.02 -20.82 -28.20
CA VAL A 97 0.15 -20.85 -27.32
C VAL A 97 1.05 -19.64 -27.63
N PRO A 98 1.51 -18.89 -26.60
CA PRO A 98 2.40 -17.74 -26.78
C PRO A 98 3.67 -18.11 -27.55
N GLY A 99 4.01 -17.32 -28.57
CA GLY A 99 5.17 -17.57 -29.44
C GLY A 99 4.96 -18.66 -30.50
N SER A 100 3.78 -19.27 -30.58
CA SER A 100 3.45 -20.24 -31.62
C SER A 100 3.23 -19.58 -32.98
N GLN A 101 3.38 -20.35 -34.06
CA GLN A 101 3.15 -19.84 -35.41
C GLN A 101 1.72 -19.30 -35.60
N ALA A 102 0.73 -19.90 -34.95
CA ALA A 102 -0.66 -19.47 -35.04
C ALA A 102 -0.84 -18.07 -34.44
N GLN A 103 -0.32 -17.86 -33.22
CA GLN A 103 -0.37 -16.58 -32.52
C GLN A 103 0.33 -15.47 -33.31
N LEU A 104 1.56 -15.71 -33.79
CA LEU A 104 2.30 -14.69 -34.54
C LEU A 104 1.64 -14.34 -35.88
N LYS A 105 1.00 -15.31 -36.55
CA LYS A 105 0.25 -15.05 -37.79
C LYS A 105 -1.03 -14.27 -37.55
N GLU A 106 -1.70 -14.53 -36.44
CA GLU A 106 -2.89 -13.78 -36.06
C GLU A 106 -2.55 -12.33 -35.77
N VAL A 107 -1.51 -12.07 -34.99
CA VAL A 107 -0.98 -10.71 -34.78
C VAL A 107 -0.61 -10.04 -36.11
N TRP A 108 0.08 -10.76 -37.01
CA TRP A 108 0.42 -10.28 -38.34
C TRP A 108 -0.80 -9.93 -39.22
N GLU A 109 -1.91 -10.65 -39.08
CA GLU A 109 -3.13 -10.36 -39.82
C GLU A 109 -3.93 -9.22 -39.19
N GLU A 110 -4.17 -9.30 -37.89
CA GLU A 110 -5.12 -8.43 -37.19
C GLU A 110 -4.52 -7.11 -36.72
N LEU A 111 -3.28 -7.12 -36.21
CA LEU A 111 -2.59 -5.92 -35.74
C LEU A 111 -1.84 -5.24 -36.89
N ASP A 112 -1.10 -6.01 -37.69
CA ASP A 112 -0.28 -5.43 -38.76
C ASP A 112 -1.05 -5.22 -40.07
N GLY A 113 -2.21 -5.87 -40.23
CA GLY A 113 -3.02 -5.77 -41.45
C GLY A 113 -2.35 -6.43 -42.67
N LEU A 114 -1.48 -7.41 -42.46
CA LEU A 114 -0.69 -8.07 -43.50
C LEU A 114 -1.24 -9.46 -43.86
N ASP A 115 -1.01 -9.90 -45.09
CA ASP A 115 -1.50 -11.20 -45.58
C ASP A 115 -0.83 -12.38 -44.82
N PRO A 116 -1.62 -13.27 -44.17
CA PRO A 116 -1.11 -14.44 -43.45
C PRO A 116 -0.25 -15.37 -44.30
N ASN A 117 -0.52 -15.45 -45.61
CA ASN A 117 0.23 -16.31 -46.53
C ASN A 117 1.64 -15.79 -46.82
N ARG A 118 1.92 -14.53 -46.47
CA ARG A 118 3.21 -13.87 -46.64
C ARG A 118 3.96 -13.71 -45.32
N PHE A 119 3.50 -14.39 -44.27
CA PHE A 119 4.15 -14.35 -42.96
C PHE A 119 5.65 -14.61 -43.08
N ASN A 120 6.45 -13.68 -42.57
CA ASN A 120 7.89 -13.78 -42.52
C ASN A 120 8.36 -13.44 -41.10
N PRO A 121 8.99 -14.37 -40.36
CA PRO A 121 9.35 -14.14 -38.98
C PRO A 121 10.36 -13.00 -38.82
N LYS A 122 11.27 -12.81 -39.78
CA LYS A 122 12.23 -11.70 -39.72
C LYS A 122 11.53 -10.34 -39.86
N THR A 123 10.58 -10.22 -40.79
CA THR A 123 9.81 -8.98 -40.93
C THR A 123 8.92 -8.74 -39.71
N PHE A 124 8.31 -9.81 -39.18
CA PHE A 124 7.52 -9.74 -37.95
C PHE A 124 8.33 -9.17 -36.79
N PHE A 125 9.55 -9.68 -36.58
CA PHE A 125 10.45 -9.19 -35.54
C PHE A 125 10.72 -7.69 -35.69
N ILE A 126 11.12 -7.24 -36.88
CA ILE A 126 11.45 -5.83 -37.13
C ILE A 126 10.22 -4.92 -36.92
N LEU A 127 9.02 -5.41 -37.18
CA LEU A 127 7.80 -4.62 -37.02
C LEU A 127 7.41 -4.42 -35.54
N HIS A 128 7.81 -5.36 -34.68
CA HIS A 128 7.49 -5.35 -33.25
C HIS A 128 8.65 -4.93 -32.36
N ASP A 129 9.84 -4.76 -32.92
CA ASP A 129 10.95 -3.98 -32.35
C ASP A 129 10.60 -2.49 -32.52
N ILE A 130 9.78 -1.98 -31.59
CA ILE A 130 9.14 -0.66 -31.67
C ILE A 130 10.22 0.43 -31.58
N ASN A 131 11.23 0.19 -30.76
CA ASN A 131 12.30 1.14 -30.49
C ASN A 131 13.49 1.01 -31.49
N SER A 132 13.51 -0.05 -32.30
CA SER A 132 14.55 -0.37 -33.30
C SER A 132 15.95 -0.59 -32.73
N ASP A 133 16.06 -1.16 -31.53
CA ASP A 133 17.32 -1.50 -30.87
C ASP A 133 17.84 -2.90 -31.24
N GLY A 134 17.05 -3.69 -31.99
CA GLY A 134 17.42 -5.00 -32.52
C GLY A 134 17.18 -6.16 -31.56
N VAL A 135 16.53 -5.91 -30.42
CA VAL A 135 16.06 -6.93 -29.49
C VAL A 135 14.56 -6.75 -29.24
N LEU A 136 13.89 -7.79 -28.75
CA LEU A 136 12.53 -7.67 -28.21
C LEU A 136 12.61 -7.76 -26.70
N ASP A 137 12.19 -6.69 -26.03
CA ASP A 137 12.07 -6.66 -24.58
C ASP A 137 10.74 -7.25 -24.08
N GLU A 138 10.55 -7.24 -22.78
CA GLU A 138 9.34 -7.76 -22.14
C GLU A 138 8.08 -7.03 -22.53
N GLN A 139 8.16 -5.70 -22.63
CA GLN A 139 7.00 -4.88 -22.96
C GLN A 139 6.57 -5.11 -24.41
N GLU A 140 7.54 -5.27 -25.31
CA GLU A 140 7.30 -5.58 -26.72
C GLU A 140 6.70 -6.98 -26.89
N LEU A 141 7.22 -7.99 -26.18
CA LEU A 141 6.61 -9.33 -26.19
C LEU A 141 5.20 -9.33 -25.59
N GLU A 142 5.01 -8.65 -24.47
CA GLU A 142 3.73 -8.52 -23.80
C GLU A 142 2.66 -7.84 -24.68
N ALA A 143 3.06 -6.93 -25.57
CA ALA A 143 2.15 -6.29 -26.53
C ALA A 143 1.57 -7.31 -27.52
N LEU A 144 2.34 -8.34 -27.90
CA LEU A 144 1.91 -9.41 -28.81
C LEU A 144 0.78 -10.28 -28.23
N PHE A 145 0.68 -10.34 -26.91
CA PHE A 145 -0.32 -11.19 -26.23
C PHE A 145 -1.69 -10.51 -26.12
N THR A 146 -1.76 -9.20 -26.32
CA THR A 146 -3.00 -8.42 -26.16
C THR A 146 -4.17 -9.02 -26.95
N LYS A 147 -3.94 -9.45 -28.20
CA LYS A 147 -4.98 -10.08 -29.03
C LYS A 147 -5.42 -11.45 -28.57
N GLU A 148 -4.52 -12.23 -27.99
CA GLU A 148 -4.87 -13.52 -27.42
C GLU A 148 -5.67 -13.35 -26.12
N LEU A 149 -5.31 -12.36 -25.29
CA LEU A 149 -6.00 -12.07 -24.02
C LEU A 149 -7.39 -11.45 -24.23
N GLU A 150 -7.57 -10.61 -25.25
CA GLU A 150 -8.86 -10.01 -25.64
C GLU A 150 -9.93 -11.07 -26.01
N LYS A 151 -9.53 -12.31 -26.31
CA LYS A 151 -10.48 -13.42 -26.56
C LYS A 151 -11.13 -13.94 -25.28
N VAL A 152 -10.45 -13.83 -24.15
CA VAL A 152 -10.85 -14.40 -22.86
C VAL A 152 -11.39 -13.33 -21.92
N TYR A 153 -10.77 -12.14 -21.91
CA TYR A 153 -11.07 -11.08 -20.97
C TYR A 153 -11.60 -9.84 -21.69
N ASP A 154 -12.83 -9.42 -21.38
CA ASP A 154 -13.38 -8.14 -21.83
C ASP A 154 -13.39 -7.12 -20.67
N PRO A 155 -12.64 -6.00 -20.75
CA PRO A 155 -12.65 -4.96 -19.73
C PRO A 155 -14.02 -4.34 -19.44
N LYS A 156 -15.01 -4.54 -20.32
CA LYS A 156 -16.39 -4.07 -20.15
C LYS A 156 -17.29 -5.06 -19.42
N ASN A 157 -16.83 -6.30 -19.26
CA ASN A 157 -17.55 -7.34 -18.55
C ASN A 157 -17.09 -7.39 -17.10
N GLU A 158 -17.98 -7.08 -16.15
CA GLU A 158 -17.65 -7.14 -14.71
C GLU A 158 -17.33 -8.55 -14.23
N GLU A 159 -17.69 -9.58 -15.00
CA GLU A 159 -17.39 -10.98 -14.70
C GLU A 159 -15.93 -11.34 -15.00
N ASP A 160 -15.25 -10.57 -15.85
CA ASP A 160 -13.87 -10.82 -16.27
C ASP A 160 -12.91 -10.02 -15.40
N ASP A 161 -11.96 -10.71 -14.78
CA ASP A 161 -11.03 -10.12 -13.84
C ASP A 161 -9.78 -9.61 -14.55
N MET A 162 -9.62 -8.28 -14.59
CA MET A 162 -8.45 -7.66 -15.21
C MET A 162 -7.13 -8.04 -14.53
N ARG A 163 -7.14 -8.44 -13.25
CA ARG A 163 -5.94 -8.93 -12.55
C ARG A 163 -5.56 -10.33 -13.03
N GLU A 164 -6.55 -11.18 -13.31
CA GLU A 164 -6.31 -12.49 -13.92
C GLU A 164 -5.72 -12.33 -15.33
N MET A 165 -6.22 -11.35 -16.11
CA MET A 165 -5.67 -11.03 -17.41
C MET A 165 -4.20 -10.58 -17.34
N GLU A 166 -3.85 -9.72 -16.38
CA GLU A 166 -2.46 -9.27 -16.16
C GLU A 166 -1.56 -10.45 -15.78
N GLU A 167 -2.00 -11.28 -14.83
CA GLU A 167 -1.27 -12.49 -14.45
C GLU A 167 -1.07 -13.44 -15.65
N GLU A 168 -2.11 -13.65 -16.46
CA GLU A 168 -2.03 -14.45 -17.67
C GLU A 168 -0.97 -13.89 -18.63
N ARG A 169 -0.93 -12.56 -18.79
CA ARG A 169 0.07 -11.88 -19.61
C ARG A 169 1.50 -12.18 -19.13
N LEU A 170 1.73 -12.16 -17.81
CA LEU A 170 3.02 -12.53 -17.24
C LEU A 170 3.35 -14.00 -17.50
N ARG A 171 2.40 -14.93 -17.32
CA ARG A 171 2.59 -16.37 -17.62
C ARG A 171 2.94 -16.60 -19.08
N MET A 172 2.27 -15.89 -20.01
CA MET A 172 2.57 -15.96 -21.44
C MET A 172 3.98 -15.45 -21.73
N ARG A 173 4.39 -14.32 -21.14
CA ARG A 173 5.74 -13.77 -21.26
C ARG A 173 6.80 -14.74 -20.74
N GLU A 174 6.63 -15.27 -19.53
CA GLU A 174 7.56 -16.23 -18.93
C GLU A 174 7.70 -17.50 -19.77
N HIS A 175 6.59 -17.97 -20.34
CA HIS A 175 6.61 -19.10 -21.26
C HIS A 175 7.46 -18.81 -22.50
N VAL A 176 7.27 -17.64 -23.13
CA VAL A 176 8.07 -17.25 -24.31
C VAL A 176 9.53 -17.07 -23.94
N MET A 177 9.84 -16.31 -22.89
CA MET A 177 11.22 -16.09 -22.44
C MET A 177 11.92 -17.41 -22.17
N LYS A 178 11.32 -18.32 -21.40
CA LYS A 178 11.89 -19.63 -21.10
C LYS A 178 12.20 -20.49 -22.34
N ASN A 179 11.44 -20.33 -23.41
CA ASN A 179 11.54 -21.15 -24.62
C ASN A 179 12.40 -20.51 -25.73
N VAL A 180 12.53 -19.20 -25.74
CA VAL A 180 13.17 -18.42 -26.81
C VAL A 180 14.48 -17.78 -26.35
N ASP A 181 14.48 -17.09 -25.21
CA ASP A 181 15.67 -16.47 -24.62
C ASP A 181 16.63 -17.57 -24.13
N THR A 182 17.74 -17.74 -24.85
CA THR A 182 18.67 -18.85 -24.63
C THR A 182 19.78 -18.47 -23.65
N ASN A 183 20.16 -17.19 -23.62
CA ASN A 183 21.21 -16.68 -22.75
C ASN A 183 20.68 -16.14 -21.40
N GLN A 184 19.36 -16.09 -21.23
CA GLN A 184 18.63 -15.68 -20.02
C GLN A 184 18.92 -14.23 -19.61
N ASP A 185 19.13 -13.34 -20.58
CA ASP A 185 19.33 -11.91 -20.32
C ASP A 185 18.03 -11.09 -20.32
N ARG A 186 16.87 -11.75 -20.50
CA ARG A 186 15.51 -11.16 -20.59
C ARG A 186 15.30 -10.29 -21.81
N LEU A 187 16.12 -10.47 -22.85
CA LEU A 187 15.96 -9.84 -24.16
C LEU A 187 15.96 -10.94 -25.22
N VAL A 188 15.10 -10.81 -26.22
CA VAL A 188 15.06 -11.77 -27.32
C VAL A 188 15.72 -11.16 -28.54
N THR A 189 16.89 -11.70 -28.90
CA THR A 189 17.57 -11.28 -30.12
C THR A 189 16.88 -11.85 -31.37
N LEU A 190 17.11 -11.21 -32.53
CA LEU A 190 16.62 -11.74 -33.82
C LEU A 190 17.09 -13.18 -34.07
N GLU A 191 18.31 -13.53 -33.66
CA GLU A 191 18.87 -14.88 -33.85
C GLU A 191 18.11 -15.92 -33.02
N GLU A 192 17.84 -15.62 -31.76
CA GLU A 192 17.05 -16.47 -30.86
C GLU A 192 15.62 -16.64 -31.34
N PHE A 193 14.99 -15.53 -31.75
CA PHE A 193 13.65 -15.56 -32.33
C PHE A 193 13.60 -16.43 -33.60
N LEU A 194 14.53 -16.25 -34.53
CA LEU A 194 14.55 -17.07 -35.74
C LEU A 194 14.89 -18.53 -35.44
N ALA A 195 15.71 -18.81 -34.43
CA ALA A 195 15.99 -20.17 -33.99
C ALA A 195 14.74 -20.84 -33.39
N SER A 196 13.94 -20.09 -32.60
CA SER A 196 12.71 -20.62 -32.00
C SER A 196 11.68 -20.98 -33.07
N THR A 197 11.56 -20.17 -34.13
CA THR A 197 10.64 -20.47 -35.26
C THR A 197 11.00 -21.72 -36.06
N GLN A 198 12.22 -22.23 -35.91
CA GLN A 198 12.69 -23.46 -36.57
C GLN A 198 12.50 -24.70 -35.69
N ARG A 199 12.11 -24.53 -34.42
CA ARG A 199 11.84 -25.65 -33.51
C ARG A 199 10.55 -26.36 -33.92
N LYS A 200 10.46 -27.65 -33.59
CA LYS A 200 9.26 -28.46 -33.89
C LYS A 200 8.02 -27.94 -33.16
N ASP A 201 8.23 -27.35 -31.99
CA ASP A 201 7.21 -26.85 -31.09
C ASP A 201 6.64 -25.49 -31.56
N PHE A 202 7.23 -24.89 -32.60
CA PHE A 202 6.73 -23.67 -33.23
C PHE A 202 5.43 -23.90 -34.02
N GLY A 203 5.25 -25.11 -34.55
CA GLY A 203 4.03 -25.48 -35.26
C GLY A 203 2.82 -25.53 -34.33
N ASP A 204 1.63 -25.50 -34.93
CA ASP A 204 0.38 -25.67 -34.17
C ASP A 204 0.36 -27.07 -33.52
N THR A 205 0.50 -27.11 -32.20
CA THR A 205 0.43 -28.34 -31.41
C THR A 205 -0.99 -28.89 -31.33
N GLY A 206 -1.99 -28.16 -31.85
CA GLY A 206 -3.41 -28.51 -31.78
C GLY A 206 -4.02 -28.23 -30.41
N GLU A 207 -3.22 -28.27 -29.35
CA GLU A 207 -3.57 -27.84 -28.00
C GLU A 207 -3.54 -26.31 -27.90
N GLY A 208 -4.47 -25.74 -27.13
CA GLY A 208 -4.55 -24.30 -26.88
C GLY A 208 -3.78 -23.91 -25.62
N TRP A 209 -3.63 -22.61 -25.40
CA TRP A 209 -3.12 -22.11 -24.13
C TRP A 209 -4.14 -22.38 -23.00
N GLU A 210 -3.66 -22.90 -21.87
CA GLU A 210 -4.48 -23.16 -20.69
C GLU A 210 -4.45 -21.94 -19.76
N THR A 211 -5.62 -21.34 -19.57
CA THR A 211 -5.77 -20.10 -18.79
C THR A 211 -5.55 -20.32 -17.29
N VAL A 212 -5.36 -19.22 -16.56
CA VAL A 212 -5.19 -19.18 -15.10
C VAL A 212 -6.33 -19.91 -14.38
N GLU A 213 -7.57 -19.82 -14.87
CA GLU A 213 -8.71 -20.52 -14.27
C GLU A 213 -8.54 -22.06 -14.31
N MET A 214 -7.89 -22.59 -15.36
CA MET A 214 -7.66 -24.03 -15.50
C MET A 214 -6.51 -24.54 -14.62
N HIS A 215 -5.60 -23.64 -14.20
CA HIS A 215 -4.47 -23.93 -13.33
C HIS A 215 -4.50 -23.05 -12.08
N PRO A 216 -5.19 -23.49 -11.01
CA PRO A 216 -5.30 -22.73 -9.77
C PRO A 216 -3.92 -22.29 -9.25
N ALA A 217 -3.79 -21.01 -8.90
CA ALA A 217 -2.54 -20.44 -8.39
C ALA A 217 -2.16 -20.95 -6.99
N TYR A 218 -3.11 -21.54 -6.26
CA TYR A 218 -2.91 -22.03 -4.88
C TYR A 218 -3.52 -23.42 -4.67
N THR A 219 -3.03 -24.09 -3.63
CA THR A 219 -3.53 -25.36 -3.11
C THR A 219 -4.52 -25.17 -1.97
N GLU A 220 -5.43 -26.12 -1.75
CA GLU A 220 -6.39 -26.05 -0.63
C GLU A 220 -5.66 -25.95 0.73
N GLU A 221 -4.49 -26.56 0.88
CA GLU A 221 -3.66 -26.43 2.07
C GLU A 221 -3.11 -25.02 2.26
N GLU A 222 -2.73 -24.33 1.19
CA GLU A 222 -2.31 -22.92 1.24
C GLU A 222 -3.49 -22.02 1.61
N LEU A 223 -4.66 -22.24 1.00
CA LEU A 223 -5.87 -21.50 1.33
C LEU A 223 -6.22 -21.65 2.82
N ARG A 224 -6.22 -22.87 3.35
CA ARG A 224 -6.51 -23.09 4.77
C ARG A 224 -5.56 -22.34 5.69
N ARG A 225 -4.26 -22.34 5.38
CA ARG A 225 -3.26 -21.57 6.16
C ARG A 225 -3.51 -20.07 6.06
N PHE A 226 -3.88 -19.59 4.89
CA PHE A 226 -4.21 -18.18 4.68
C PHE A 226 -5.46 -17.76 5.47
N GLU A 227 -6.50 -18.59 5.50
CA GLU A 227 -7.70 -18.35 6.32
C GLU A 227 -7.39 -18.35 7.82
N GLU A 228 -6.53 -19.27 8.29
CA GLU A 228 -6.04 -19.30 9.67
C GLU A 228 -5.27 -18.00 10.02
N GLU A 229 -4.42 -17.51 9.11
CA GLU A 229 -3.68 -16.25 9.27
C GLU A 229 -4.62 -15.03 9.30
N LEU A 230 -5.60 -14.98 8.38
CA LEU A 230 -6.62 -13.92 8.35
C LEU A 230 -7.42 -13.87 9.66
N ALA A 231 -7.89 -15.03 10.14
CA ALA A 231 -8.62 -15.11 11.41
C ALA A 231 -7.77 -14.65 12.60
N ALA A 232 -6.48 -15.04 12.63
CA ALA A 232 -5.55 -14.58 13.66
C ALA A 232 -5.34 -13.06 13.61
N ARG A 233 -5.19 -12.49 12.39
CA ARG A 233 -5.03 -11.04 12.19
C ARG A 233 -6.29 -10.26 12.56
N GLU A 234 -7.47 -10.76 12.20
CA GLU A 234 -8.76 -10.17 12.59
C GLU A 234 -8.91 -10.16 14.12
N ALA A 235 -8.58 -11.26 14.79
CA ALA A 235 -8.61 -11.34 16.26
C ALA A 235 -7.65 -10.34 16.91
N GLN A 236 -6.44 -10.16 16.35
CA GLN A 236 -5.48 -9.16 16.83
C GLN A 236 -6.01 -7.73 16.65
N LEU A 237 -6.56 -7.42 15.48
CA LEU A 237 -7.14 -6.11 15.18
C LEU A 237 -8.34 -5.80 16.08
N ASN A 238 -9.22 -6.78 16.30
CA ASN A 238 -10.36 -6.63 17.20
C ASN A 238 -9.91 -6.41 18.65
N ALA A 239 -8.89 -7.15 19.13
CA ALA A 239 -8.31 -6.95 20.45
C ALA A 239 -7.69 -5.54 20.58
N GLN A 240 -7.01 -5.05 19.55
CA GLN A 240 -6.46 -3.69 19.53
C GLN A 240 -7.57 -2.63 19.51
N ALA A 241 -8.62 -2.81 18.70
CA ALA A 241 -9.78 -1.93 18.65
C ALA A 241 -10.50 -1.87 20.01
N GLN A 242 -10.66 -3.00 20.69
CA GLN A 242 -11.22 -3.05 22.04
C GLN A 242 -10.36 -2.30 23.06
N ARG A 243 -9.02 -2.43 22.98
CA ARG A 243 -8.10 -1.67 23.85
C ARG A 243 -8.21 -0.17 23.62
N LEU A 244 -8.19 0.26 22.36
CA LEU A 244 -8.36 1.67 21.99
C LEU A 244 -9.73 2.21 22.42
N SER A 245 -10.79 1.41 22.29
CA SER A 245 -12.12 1.77 22.80
C SER A 245 -12.15 1.94 24.32
N GLN A 246 -11.49 1.06 25.07
CA GLN A 246 -11.39 1.19 26.52
C GLN A 246 -10.56 2.41 26.95
N GLU A 247 -9.48 2.69 26.23
CA GLU A 247 -8.61 3.85 26.49
C GLU A 247 -9.35 5.16 26.22
N THR A 248 -10.07 5.25 25.11
CA THR A 248 -10.90 6.42 24.77
C THR A 248 -12.02 6.64 25.79
N GLU A 249 -12.69 5.57 26.25
CA GLU A 249 -13.70 5.68 27.31
C GLU A 249 -13.10 6.10 28.65
N ALA A 250 -11.91 5.59 29.01
CA ALA A 250 -11.18 5.99 30.21
C ALA A 250 -10.74 7.46 30.16
N LEU A 251 -10.23 7.91 29.02
CA LEU A 251 -9.89 9.30 28.77
C LEU A 251 -11.12 10.19 28.88
N GLY A 252 -12.25 9.81 28.28
CA GLY A 252 -13.52 10.52 28.41
C GLY A 252 -13.99 10.64 29.86
N ARG A 253 -13.91 9.55 30.64
CA ARG A 253 -14.19 9.57 32.09
C ARG A 253 -13.26 10.52 32.84
N SER A 254 -11.97 10.53 32.51
CA SER A 254 -10.98 11.41 33.15
C SER A 254 -11.24 12.88 32.86
N GLN A 255 -11.59 13.23 31.61
CA GLN A 255 -11.97 14.59 31.24
C GLN A 255 -13.22 15.04 31.99
N GLY A 256 -14.25 14.18 32.08
CA GLY A 256 -15.46 14.48 32.85
C GLY A 256 -15.18 14.74 34.33
N ARG A 257 -14.25 14.00 34.95
CA ARG A 257 -13.81 14.27 36.34
C ARG A 257 -13.08 15.61 36.46
N LEU A 258 -12.20 15.93 35.53
CA LEU A 258 -11.46 17.19 35.52
C LEU A 258 -12.41 18.39 35.38
N GLU A 259 -13.41 18.29 34.50
CA GLU A 259 -14.43 19.32 34.33
C GLU A 259 -15.31 19.49 35.57
N ALA A 260 -15.69 18.39 36.22
CA ALA A 260 -16.43 18.45 37.49
C ALA A 260 -15.61 19.13 38.59
N GLN A 261 -14.33 18.77 38.74
CA GLN A 261 -13.43 19.39 39.70
C GLN A 261 -13.23 20.89 39.41
N LYS A 262 -13.11 21.27 38.13
CA LYS A 262 -13.03 22.67 37.71
C LYS A 262 -14.30 23.45 38.10
N ARG A 263 -15.48 22.87 37.91
CA ARG A 263 -16.76 23.48 38.32
C ARG A 263 -16.89 23.62 39.83
N GLU A 264 -16.49 22.61 40.60
CA GLU A 264 -16.51 22.65 42.06
C GLU A 264 -15.58 23.73 42.61
N LEU A 265 -14.35 23.80 42.09
CA LEU A 265 -13.40 24.85 42.44
C LEU A 265 -13.95 26.25 42.11
N GLN A 266 -14.57 26.41 40.96
CA GLN A 266 -15.18 27.68 40.54
C GLN A 266 -16.32 28.10 41.47
N GLN A 267 -17.16 27.15 41.93
CA GLN A 267 -18.20 27.42 42.94
C GLN A 267 -17.61 27.78 44.31
N ALA A 268 -16.56 27.07 44.75
CA ALA A 268 -15.89 27.35 46.02
C ALA A 268 -15.26 28.75 46.05
N VAL A 269 -14.64 29.18 44.94
CA VAL A 269 -14.12 30.54 44.77
C VAL A 269 -15.25 31.57 44.88
N LEU A 270 -16.39 31.33 44.21
CA LEU A 270 -17.55 32.23 44.27
C LEU A 270 -18.11 32.37 45.70
N GLN A 271 -18.21 31.26 46.44
CA GLN A 271 -18.68 31.27 47.83
C GLN A 271 -17.70 32.00 48.75
N MET A 272 -16.40 31.79 48.58
CA MET A 272 -15.38 32.49 49.35
C MET A 272 -15.45 34.00 49.12
N GLU A 273 -15.67 34.42 47.87
CA GLU A 273 -15.83 35.82 47.51
C GLU A 273 -17.07 36.46 48.15
N GLN A 274 -18.23 35.77 48.15
CA GLN A 274 -19.41 36.22 48.88
C GLN A 274 -19.18 36.34 50.39
N ARG A 275 -18.49 35.35 50.99
CA ARG A 275 -18.17 35.37 52.43
C ARG A 275 -17.26 36.55 52.78
N LYS A 276 -16.29 36.85 51.92
CA LYS A 276 -15.40 38.01 52.07
C LYS A 276 -16.18 39.33 51.99
N GLN A 277 -17.13 39.45 51.06
CA GLN A 277 -18.00 40.63 50.98
C GLN A 277 -18.90 40.79 52.22
N GLN A 278 -19.46 39.71 52.76
CA GLN A 278 -20.24 39.76 54.01
C GLN A 278 -19.40 40.16 55.22
N GLN A 279 -18.17 39.64 55.34
CA GLN A 279 -17.23 40.09 56.39
C GLN A 279 -16.84 41.56 56.23
N GLN A 280 -16.65 42.05 55.01
CA GLN A 280 -16.41 43.47 54.76
C GLN A 280 -17.61 44.34 55.16
N GLN A 281 -18.84 43.90 54.88
CA GLN A 281 -20.05 44.62 55.33
C GLN A 281 -20.21 44.60 56.86
N GLN A 282 -19.89 43.49 57.53
CA GLN A 282 -19.90 43.42 59.01
C GLN A 282 -18.81 44.30 59.63
N GLN A 283 -17.61 44.36 59.04
CA GLN A 283 -16.56 45.29 59.49
C GLN A 283 -16.91 46.76 59.23
N GLN A 284 -17.70 47.08 58.20
CA GLN A 284 -18.22 48.44 58.01
C GLN A 284 -19.35 48.79 58.98
N GLN A 285 -20.17 47.83 59.44
CA GLN A 285 -21.19 48.08 60.47
C GLN A 285 -20.60 48.24 61.89
N GLN A 286 -19.46 47.62 62.20
CA GLN A 286 -18.77 47.86 63.48
C GLN A 286 -17.96 49.19 63.51
N GLN A 287 -17.84 49.93 62.41
CA GLN A 287 -17.15 51.23 62.37
C GLN A 287 -18.07 52.46 62.56
N GLN A 288 -19.39 52.30 62.77
CA GLN A 288 -20.26 53.43 63.18
C GLN A 288 -20.39 53.61 64.69
N GLY A 289 -19.72 52.80 65.49
CA GLY A 289 -19.61 53.01 66.92
C GLY A 289 -18.19 52.73 67.38
N HIS A 290 -17.31 53.73 67.27
CA HIS A 290 -16.30 54.15 68.25
C HIS A 290 -15.20 54.98 67.58
N ASN A 291 -14.99 56.16 68.13
CA ASN A 291 -14.05 57.19 67.69
C ASN A 291 -12.74 57.05 68.50
N ALA A 292 -11.67 56.52 67.87
CA ALA A 292 -10.22 56.68 68.16
C ALA A 292 -9.63 56.32 69.57
N PRO A 293 -8.29 56.19 69.75
CA PRO A 293 -7.20 55.69 68.89
C PRO A 293 -6.35 54.56 69.58
N ALA A 294 -5.40 53.97 68.83
CA ALA A 294 -4.44 52.93 69.24
C ALA A 294 -3.41 53.41 70.30
N PRO A 295 -2.67 52.51 71.01
CA PRO A 295 -1.49 51.81 70.45
C PRO A 295 -1.34 50.33 70.89
N GLY A 296 -0.57 49.52 70.13
CA GLY A 296 -0.16 48.16 70.54
C GLY A 296 1.05 48.16 71.49
N PRO A 297 1.85 47.08 71.62
CA PRO A 297 1.63 45.66 71.28
C PRO A 297 1.81 44.74 72.51
N GLU A 298 1.40 43.46 72.44
CA GLU A 298 1.98 42.28 73.13
C GLU A 298 0.95 41.15 73.23
N GLY A 299 1.13 40.12 72.40
CA GLY A 299 0.36 38.88 72.43
C GLY A 299 1.26 37.75 71.98
N GLN A 300 1.96 37.15 72.94
CA GLN A 300 2.73 35.93 72.80
C GLN A 300 1.83 34.79 72.29
N LEU A 301 2.15 34.23 71.13
CA LEU A 301 2.00 32.81 70.85
C LEU A 301 3.25 32.36 70.09
N MET A 302 4.05 31.55 70.78
CA MET A 302 5.25 30.92 70.26
C MET A 302 4.93 30.00 69.08
N PHE A 303 5.60 30.22 67.95
CA PHE A 303 6.20 29.14 67.17
C PHE A 303 7.57 29.62 66.73
N GLN A 304 8.61 28.96 67.26
CA GLN A 304 10.00 29.24 66.90
C GLN A 304 10.31 28.74 65.48
N PRO A 305 11.05 29.54 64.68
CA PRO A 305 11.63 29.12 63.42
C PRO A 305 13.06 28.61 63.61
N HIS A 306 13.52 27.78 62.68
CA HIS A 306 14.95 27.66 62.37
C HIS A 306 15.15 28.01 60.88
N ASN A 307 15.83 29.13 60.65
CA ASN A 307 16.63 29.42 59.45
C ASN A 307 17.87 28.48 59.46
N THR A 308 18.58 28.14 58.38
CA THR A 308 19.20 28.98 57.32
C THR A 308 19.60 28.08 56.13
N ASP A 309 19.33 28.51 54.90
CA ASP A 309 20.31 28.90 53.85
C ASP A 309 20.52 27.79 52.82
N ASP A 310 20.10 27.97 51.57
CA ASP A 310 20.85 28.77 50.59
C ASP A 310 19.97 28.99 49.34
N ALA A 311 20.09 30.17 48.74
CA ALA A 311 19.51 30.52 47.44
C ALA A 311 20.51 30.10 46.33
N PRO A 312 20.23 30.21 45.00
CA PRO A 312 19.72 31.43 44.39
C PRO A 312 18.61 31.24 43.34
N VAL A 313 17.75 32.25 43.33
CA VAL A 313 16.90 32.67 42.22
C VAL A 313 17.80 33.27 41.10
N PRO A 314 17.32 33.44 39.85
CA PRO A 314 16.70 34.73 39.57
C PRO A 314 15.44 34.67 38.70
N ALA A 315 14.58 35.65 38.95
CA ALA A 315 13.45 36.11 38.13
C ALA A 315 13.78 37.57 37.72
N PRO A 316 12.89 38.40 37.14
CA PRO A 316 11.95 38.29 36.02
C PRO A 316 12.04 39.53 35.06
N ALA A 317 10.98 39.74 34.24
CA ALA A 317 10.61 40.95 33.43
C ALA A 317 11.23 41.05 32.02
N GLY A 318 10.55 41.51 30.97
CA GLY A 318 9.25 42.15 30.82
C GLY A 318 9.32 43.24 29.72
N ASP A 319 8.43 43.13 28.73
CA ASP A 319 7.92 44.17 27.78
C ASP A 319 8.76 44.80 26.63
N GLN A 320 8.22 44.55 25.41
CA GLN A 320 7.86 45.46 24.29
C GLN A 320 8.91 46.32 23.53
N LYS A 321 9.03 46.08 22.20
CA LYS A 321 8.54 46.96 21.09
C LYS A 321 9.07 46.57 19.69
N GLU A 322 8.15 46.63 18.70
CA GLU A 322 8.24 47.14 17.29
C GLU A 322 9.48 46.77 16.41
N ALA A 323 9.44 46.49 15.10
CA ALA A 323 8.43 46.41 14.05
C ALA A 323 9.13 45.93 12.73
N VAL A 324 8.45 45.07 11.95
CA VAL A 324 8.33 44.98 10.46
C VAL A 324 9.56 44.67 9.56
N ALA A 325 9.52 43.53 8.84
CA ALA A 325 9.33 43.42 7.37
C ALA A 325 9.61 42.00 6.81
N SER A 326 8.57 41.39 6.19
CA SER A 326 8.48 40.61 4.92
C SER A 326 9.57 39.58 4.52
N GLU A 327 9.36 38.40 3.92
CA GLU A 327 8.34 37.76 3.05
C GLU A 327 8.79 36.27 2.89
N LYS A 328 8.00 35.19 2.97
CA LYS A 328 7.24 34.44 1.92
C LYS A 328 6.95 33.06 2.55
N LYS A 329 5.72 32.66 2.90
CA LYS A 329 4.63 32.04 2.12
C LYS A 329 5.00 30.81 1.28
N VAL A 330 4.64 29.62 1.77
CA VAL A 330 4.21 28.44 0.99
C VAL A 330 3.00 27.83 1.73
N PRO A 331 1.89 27.47 1.04
CA PRO A 331 0.65 27.08 1.69
C PRO A 331 0.53 25.57 1.92
N GLU A 332 -0.13 25.29 3.03
CA GLU A 332 -0.76 24.04 3.45
C GLU A 332 -2.06 23.84 2.64
N GLN A 333 -2.26 22.66 2.05
CA GLN A 333 -3.57 22.21 1.56
C GLN A 333 -3.72 20.71 1.91
N PRO A 334 -4.80 20.30 2.59
CA PRO A 334 -5.12 18.88 2.78
C PRO A 334 -5.76 18.27 1.53
N PRO A 335 -5.58 16.97 1.25
CA PRO A 335 -6.18 16.34 0.07
C PRO A 335 -7.69 16.21 0.21
N GLU A 336 -8.40 16.75 -0.77
CA GLU A 336 -9.84 16.65 -0.98
C GLU A 336 -10.14 15.31 -1.67
N LEU A 337 -10.99 14.47 -1.07
CA LEU A 337 -11.48 13.22 -1.67
C LEU A 337 -12.54 13.54 -2.75
N PRO A 338 -12.54 12.85 -3.91
CA PRO A 338 -13.52 13.09 -4.96
C PRO A 338 -14.92 12.58 -4.57
N PRO A 339 -16.00 13.20 -5.10
CA PRO A 339 -17.37 12.83 -4.79
C PRO A 339 -17.77 11.51 -5.47
N LEU A 340 -18.46 10.66 -4.70
CA LEU A 340 -19.17 9.49 -5.20
C LEU A 340 -20.41 9.95 -5.99
N ASP A 341 -20.39 9.76 -7.31
CA ASP A 341 -21.57 9.90 -8.15
C ASP A 341 -22.53 8.73 -7.88
N ALA A 342 -23.60 9.03 -7.16
CA ALA A 342 -24.80 8.22 -7.11
C ALA A 342 -25.65 8.57 -8.34
N GLN A 343 -25.55 7.76 -9.39
CA GLN A 343 -26.57 7.64 -10.44
C GLN A 343 -26.21 6.46 -11.35
N HIS A 344 -26.82 5.29 -11.12
CA HIS A 344 -27.55 4.53 -12.14
C HIS A 344 -28.37 3.45 -11.41
N LEU A 345 -29.67 3.48 -11.70
CA LEU A 345 -30.70 2.56 -11.23
C LEU A 345 -30.87 1.42 -12.24
#